data_AF-A0A8R2NML0-F1
#
_entry.id   AF-A0A8R2NML0-F1
#
_cell.length_a   1.000
_cell.length_b   1.000
_cell.length_c   1.000
_cell.angle_alpha   90.00
_cell.angle_beta   90.00
_cell.angle_gamma   90.00
#
_symmetry.space_group_name_H-M   'P 1'
#
loop_
_entity.id
_entity.type
_entity.pdbx_description
1 polymer ?
#
loop_
_entity_poly.entity_id
_entity_poly.type
_entity_poly.pdbx_seq_one_letter_code
_entity_poly.pdbx_strand_id
1 'polypeptide(L)'
;MTMKVTSKTFIRKTKRGNILKIVREHYLRDDIGCGSKICKKCKHNSERPLVKHQSINTDFQDKHYLLVDTNVVLHQIDALEDETLKNVIILQTVLEEVKHLSHSVYKRLMDIIGNYSRSFYVFVNVYHRDTYVERVRGESPNDYNDRMIRVAALWYNKHLDDKIKVLLLSSDEASKAKAINEGIPTMSLEQYVSGLNNVTLTDKLSNHSCMVEETSKEPIFPPHLTPAKIHQGIKAGKLMQGTFFASVDNFLEGNVFVEGQEKNILLQGRENLNRAINGDIVAIQMLPESQWSAPANLVIADYDDLDLENNLNTVEKPKEKYPTGQVVGIIRKKWRQYCGIIQHSLVDNATRHLFVPAEKKIPKIRIETRQYDKLKDQRVIVSIDTWPRTSRYPLGHFVRSLGKIGEREAENEVILLEHDVPHSKFSDEVLGCLPKETWTISAADFVGRKDFRDLDICSVDPPGCTDIDDALHCMPLDNGNFQVGVHIADVTHFVKPGTAIDLEASQRATTVYLTGRRIDMVPGLLSSNLCSLRGGEERLAFSCVWEMTPNADIVNSTYTK
;
A
#
# COMPACT_ATOMS: atom_id res chain seq x y z
N MET A 1 -9.01 39.40 10.32
CA MET A 1 -8.20 38.41 9.59
C MET A 1 -7.24 39.19 8.71
N THR A 2 -5.97 39.21 9.06
CA THR A 2 -4.93 39.89 8.27
C THR A 2 -4.17 38.82 7.51
N MET A 3 -4.60 38.55 6.28
CA MET A 3 -3.88 37.64 5.39
C MET A 3 -2.63 38.33 4.87
N LYS A 4 -1.46 37.78 5.17
CA LYS A 4 -0.18 38.29 4.64
C LYS A 4 0.15 37.50 3.37
N VAL A 5 0.39 38.20 2.26
CA VAL A 5 0.77 37.57 1.00
C VAL A 5 2.29 37.62 0.85
N THR A 6 2.90 36.49 0.53
CA THR A 6 4.29 36.40 0.05
C THR A 6 4.31 35.73 -1.34
N SER A 7 5.44 35.77 -2.04
CA SER A 7 5.59 35.16 -3.37
C SER A 7 6.62 34.03 -3.33
N LYS A 8 6.21 32.82 -3.70
CA LYS A 8 7.10 31.66 -3.85
C LYS A 8 7.57 31.58 -5.29
N THR A 9 8.88 31.76 -5.50
CA THR A 9 9.51 31.60 -6.82
C THR A 9 10.31 30.30 -6.89
N PHE A 10 10.09 29.49 -7.92
CA PHE A 10 10.89 28.29 -8.16
C PHE A 10 11.10 28.05 -9.66
N ILE A 11 12.15 27.29 -9.97
CA ILE A 11 12.54 26.99 -11.35
C ILE A 11 12.09 25.56 -11.67
N ARG A 12 11.43 25.37 -12.82
CA ARG A 12 10.99 24.06 -13.30
C ARG A 12 11.53 23.81 -14.70
N LYS A 13 12.19 22.66 -14.89
CA LYS A 13 12.56 22.17 -16.22
C LYS A 13 11.35 21.49 -16.86
N THR A 14 10.99 21.90 -18.06
CA THR A 14 9.93 21.27 -18.86
C THR A 14 10.40 19.94 -19.44
N LYS A 15 9.46 19.09 -19.89
CA LYS A 15 9.79 17.82 -20.59
C LYS A 15 10.66 18.04 -21.84
N ARG A 16 10.56 19.21 -22.48
CA ARG A 16 11.36 19.62 -23.65
C ARG A 16 12.73 20.22 -23.28
N GLY A 17 13.06 20.29 -22.00
CA GLY A 17 14.34 20.81 -21.52
C GLY A 17 14.39 22.31 -21.22
N ASN A 18 13.36 23.08 -21.60
CA ASN A 18 13.28 24.52 -21.30
C ASN A 18 13.16 24.76 -19.80
N ILE A 19 13.81 25.81 -19.31
CA ILE A 19 13.81 26.23 -17.92
C ILE A 19 12.77 27.34 -17.74
N LEU A 20 11.75 27.12 -16.91
CA LEU A 20 10.70 28.09 -16.59
C LEU A 20 10.86 28.59 -15.16
N LYS A 21 10.80 29.91 -14.97
CA LYS A 21 10.63 30.52 -13.64
C LYS A 21 9.15 30.63 -13.35
N ILE A 22 8.68 29.95 -12.31
CA ILE A 22 7.30 29.97 -11.86
C ILE A 22 7.24 30.85 -10.60
N VAL A 23 6.34 31.84 -10.62
CA VAL A 23 6.03 32.68 -9.46
C VAL A 23 4.61 32.34 -9.03
N ARG A 24 4.41 32.02 -7.75
CA ARG A 24 3.09 31.77 -7.17
C ARG A 24 2.90 32.66 -5.95
N GLU A 25 1.70 33.19 -5.81
CA GLU A 25 1.26 33.80 -4.56
C GLU A 25 1.17 32.73 -3.47
N HIS A 26 1.57 33.10 -2.26
CA HIS A 26 1.59 32.23 -1.10
C HIS A 26 0.96 32.98 0.07
N TYR A 27 -0.23 32.53 0.46
CA TYR A 27 -1.07 33.20 1.45
C TYR A 27 -0.79 32.66 2.85
N LEU A 28 -0.38 33.55 3.75
CA LEU A 28 -0.13 33.24 5.16
C LEU A 28 -1.36 33.57 5.99
N ARG A 29 -1.80 32.57 6.76
CA ARG A 29 -3.02 32.50 7.53
C ARG A 29 -2.72 32.48 9.03
N ASP A 30 -3.62 33.05 9.81
CA ASP A 30 -3.59 33.08 11.28
C ASP A 30 -4.74 32.29 11.93
N ASP A 31 -5.56 31.63 11.13
CA ASP A 31 -6.73 30.84 11.54
C ASP A 31 -6.51 29.32 11.49
N ILE A 32 -5.27 28.89 11.27
CA ILE A 32 -4.91 27.47 11.27
C ILE A 32 -4.75 27.03 12.73
N GLY A 33 -5.63 26.13 13.18
CA GLY A 33 -5.61 25.59 14.55
C GLY A 33 -4.44 24.64 14.80
N CYS A 34 -4.05 24.47 16.06
CA CYS A 34 -3.00 23.53 16.46
C CYS A 34 -3.51 22.08 16.65
N GLY A 35 -4.82 21.86 16.58
CA GLY A 35 -5.47 20.56 16.75
C GLY A 35 -5.56 20.07 18.19
N SER A 36 -4.92 20.72 19.17
CA SER A 36 -4.94 20.27 20.57
C SER A 36 -6.20 20.69 21.32
N LYS A 37 -6.92 19.74 21.95
CA LYS A 37 -8.06 20.04 22.85
C LYS A 37 -7.69 20.94 24.04
N ILE A 38 -6.41 21.03 24.38
CA ILE A 38 -5.94 21.81 25.54
C ILE A 38 -5.76 23.29 25.18
N CYS A 39 -5.55 23.58 23.89
CA CYS A 39 -5.35 24.95 23.45
C CYS A 39 -6.65 25.74 23.55
N LYS A 40 -6.61 26.84 24.29
CA LYS A 40 -7.71 27.82 24.41
C LYS A 40 -7.57 29.01 23.44
N LYS A 41 -6.43 29.11 22.74
CA LYS A 41 -6.09 30.24 21.85
C LYS A 41 -6.62 30.03 20.42
N CYS A 42 -6.58 28.79 19.92
CA CYS A 42 -7.02 28.45 18.58
C CYS A 42 -8.54 28.19 18.53
N LYS A 43 -9.18 28.60 17.44
CA LYS A 43 -10.50 28.08 17.08
C LYS A 43 -10.32 26.70 16.47
N HIS A 44 -10.70 25.66 17.20
CA HIS A 44 -10.64 24.29 16.70
C HIS A 44 -11.87 24.04 15.84
N ASN A 45 -11.69 24.13 14.52
CA ASN A 45 -12.70 23.71 13.54
C ASN A 45 -12.60 22.21 13.21
N SER A 46 -11.76 21.48 13.95
CA SER A 46 -11.42 20.09 13.65
C SER A 46 -12.29 19.13 14.45
N GLU A 47 -13.05 18.29 13.75
CA GLU A 47 -13.65 17.05 14.28
C GLU A 47 -12.59 16.03 14.75
N ARG A 48 -11.29 16.31 14.53
CA ARG A 48 -10.13 15.41 14.72
C ARG A 48 -9.08 15.91 15.72
N PRO A 49 -9.42 16.31 16.95
CA PRO A 49 -8.47 16.96 17.85
C PRO A 49 -7.55 15.97 18.60
N LEU A 50 -6.28 16.35 18.77
CA LEU A 50 -5.30 15.68 19.64
C LEU A 50 -5.82 15.63 21.09
N VAL A 51 -5.66 14.49 21.76
CA VAL A 51 -6.27 14.21 23.07
C VAL A 51 -5.31 14.58 24.21
N LYS A 52 -5.83 14.63 25.45
CA LYS A 52 -5.15 15.15 26.65
C LYS A 52 -4.21 14.15 27.36
N HIS A 53 -4.22 12.85 27.01
CA HIS A 53 -3.41 11.76 27.58
C HIS A 53 -3.13 10.72 26.47
N GLN A 54 -2.10 9.84 26.46
CA GLN A 54 -1.16 9.31 27.46
C GLN A 54 0.04 8.75 26.65
N SER A 55 1.24 9.34 26.73
CA SER A 55 2.44 8.66 26.23
C SER A 55 3.30 8.37 27.45
N ILE A 56 3.29 7.11 27.90
CA ILE A 56 4.13 6.63 28.99
C ILE A 56 5.39 6.10 28.32
N ASN A 57 6.39 6.96 28.19
CA ASN A 57 7.72 6.57 27.77
C ASN A 57 8.65 6.64 28.98
N THR A 58 9.46 5.60 29.22
CA THR A 58 10.41 5.58 30.34
C THR A 58 11.52 6.62 30.20
N ASP A 59 11.93 6.88 28.97
CA ASP A 59 13.06 7.74 28.62
C ASP A 59 12.61 9.20 28.48
N PHE A 60 11.31 9.44 28.30
CA PHE A 60 10.70 10.77 28.24
C PHE A 60 9.38 10.84 29.01
N GLN A 61 9.47 11.23 30.29
CA GLN A 61 8.36 11.19 31.25
C GLN A 61 7.37 12.37 31.14
N ASP A 62 7.74 13.45 30.44
CA ASP A 62 6.86 14.60 30.27
C ASP A 62 5.66 14.26 29.38
N LYS A 63 4.51 14.92 29.61
CA LYS A 63 3.36 14.79 28.70
C LYS A 63 3.72 15.37 27.35
N HIS A 64 3.57 14.57 26.29
CA HIS A 64 4.01 15.00 24.97
C HIS A 64 3.11 14.57 23.81
N TYR A 65 3.21 15.33 22.71
CA TYR A 65 2.78 14.91 21.37
C TYR A 65 4.00 14.50 20.55
N LEU A 66 3.79 13.59 19.61
CA LEU A 66 4.83 13.15 18.68
C LEU A 66 4.75 14.00 17.42
N LEU A 67 5.89 14.53 16.99
CA LEU A 67 6.05 15.17 15.69
C LEU A 67 7.02 14.32 14.89
N VAL A 68 6.59 13.79 13.75
CA VAL A 68 7.44 12.91 12.93
C VAL A 68 8.06 13.68 11.77
N ASP A 69 9.30 13.33 11.44
CA ASP A 69 9.97 13.80 10.23
C ASP A 69 9.58 12.96 9.00
N THR A 70 10.10 13.35 7.83
CA THR A 70 9.85 12.64 6.56
C THR A 70 10.43 11.23 6.57
N ASN A 71 11.63 11.03 7.12
CA ASN A 71 12.32 9.74 7.08
C ASN A 71 11.64 8.68 7.96
N VAL A 72 11.16 9.07 9.14
CA VAL A 72 10.36 8.20 10.02
C VAL A 72 9.10 7.75 9.29
N VAL A 73 8.41 8.63 8.56
CA VAL A 73 7.22 8.22 7.79
C VAL A 73 7.58 7.30 6.63
N LEU A 74 8.66 7.56 5.89
CA LEU A 74 9.05 6.74 4.74
C LEU A 74 9.53 5.35 5.12
N HIS A 75 10.28 5.25 6.22
CA HIS A 75 11.01 4.04 6.59
C HIS A 75 10.33 3.25 7.71
N GLN A 76 9.49 3.88 8.52
CA GLN A 76 8.88 3.28 9.70
C GLN A 76 7.35 3.34 9.66
N ILE A 77 6.75 3.33 8.46
CA ILE A 77 5.30 3.40 8.28
C ILE A 77 4.58 2.21 8.96
N ASP A 78 5.16 1.01 8.94
CA ASP A 78 4.60 -0.18 9.59
C ASP A 78 4.55 -0.03 11.12
N ALA A 79 5.55 0.61 11.72
CA ALA A 79 5.51 0.99 13.14
C ALA A 79 4.48 2.10 13.40
N LEU A 80 4.35 3.08 12.50
CA LEU A 80 3.32 4.13 12.57
C LEU A 80 1.90 3.59 12.35
N GLU A 81 1.70 2.40 11.81
CA GLU A 81 0.38 1.75 11.71
C GLU A 81 -0.07 1.11 13.03
N ASP A 82 0.86 0.89 13.96
CA ASP A 82 0.57 0.26 15.24
C ASP A 82 -0.34 1.12 16.14
N GLU A 83 -1.39 0.50 16.69
CA GLU A 83 -2.41 1.19 17.49
C GLU A 83 -1.88 1.80 18.80
N THR A 84 -0.70 1.36 19.25
CA THR A 84 -0.07 1.92 20.46
C THR A 84 0.42 3.36 20.26
N LEU A 85 0.78 3.74 19.02
CA LEU A 85 1.16 5.11 18.69
C LEU A 85 -0.08 5.98 18.47
N LYS A 86 -0.26 6.98 19.34
CA LYS A 86 -1.38 7.93 19.33
C LYS A 86 -0.87 9.37 19.49
N ASN A 87 -1.73 10.35 19.17
CA ASN A 87 -1.43 11.78 19.28
C ASN A 87 -0.19 12.21 18.47
N VAL A 88 -0.17 11.84 17.20
CA VAL A 88 0.91 12.18 16.27
C VAL A 88 0.51 13.38 15.41
N ILE A 89 1.41 14.35 15.31
CA ILE A 89 1.31 15.53 14.45
C ILE A 89 2.08 15.24 13.16
N ILE A 90 1.38 15.35 12.03
CA ILE A 90 1.95 15.28 10.68
C ILE A 90 1.96 16.70 10.12
N LEU A 91 3.11 17.17 9.65
CA LEU A 91 3.20 18.48 9.01
C LEU A 91 2.82 18.39 7.53
N GLN A 92 2.22 19.44 6.99
CA GLN A 92 1.95 19.54 5.54
C GLN A 92 3.23 19.42 4.71
N THR A 93 4.37 19.93 5.20
CA THR A 93 5.68 19.73 4.55
C THR A 93 6.05 18.26 4.42
N VAL A 94 5.95 17.51 5.52
CA VAL A 94 6.24 16.06 5.55
C VAL A 94 5.29 15.32 4.62
N LEU A 95 4.01 15.68 4.66
CA LEU A 95 2.98 15.05 3.85
C LEU A 95 3.20 15.24 2.33
N GLU A 96 3.56 16.45 1.90
CA GLU A 96 3.87 16.75 0.50
C GLU A 96 5.15 16.02 0.05
N GLU A 97 6.18 15.97 0.90
CA GLU A 97 7.42 15.29 0.59
C GLU A 97 7.25 13.77 0.46
N VAL A 98 6.53 13.15 1.39
CA VAL A 98 6.16 11.73 1.33
C VAL A 98 5.36 11.44 0.06
N LYS A 99 4.39 12.29 -0.30
CA LYS A 99 3.63 12.15 -1.56
C LYS A 99 4.52 12.14 -2.80
N HIS A 100 5.57 12.95 -2.80
CA HIS A 100 6.50 13.05 -3.92
C HIS A 100 7.50 11.89 -3.97
N LEU A 101 7.93 11.38 -2.82
CA LEU A 101 8.93 10.31 -2.73
C LEU A 101 8.30 8.92 -2.86
N SER A 102 7.16 8.69 -2.22
CA SER A 102 6.45 7.40 -2.23
C SER A 102 4.94 7.58 -2.11
N HIS A 103 4.24 7.47 -3.25
CA HIS A 103 2.78 7.58 -3.28
C HIS A 103 2.07 6.47 -2.49
N SER A 104 2.65 5.26 -2.42
CA SER A 104 2.10 4.15 -1.64
C SER A 104 2.13 4.45 -0.14
N VAL A 105 3.26 4.94 0.38
CA VAL A 105 3.38 5.36 1.79
C VAL A 105 2.45 6.52 2.10
N TYR A 106 2.29 7.47 1.16
CA TYR A 106 1.32 8.55 1.30
C TYR A 106 -0.12 8.04 1.44
N LYS A 107 -0.54 7.03 0.66
CA LYS A 107 -1.88 6.43 0.79
C LYS A 107 -2.06 5.79 2.17
N ARG A 108 -1.09 4.97 2.60
CA ARG A 108 -1.09 4.35 3.95
C ARG A 108 -1.16 5.41 5.07
N LEU A 109 -0.38 6.48 4.96
CA LEU A 109 -0.42 7.58 5.92
C LEU A 109 -1.79 8.28 5.95
N MET A 110 -2.44 8.44 4.79
CA MET A 110 -3.80 8.99 4.72
C MET A 110 -4.83 8.09 5.38
N ASP A 111 -4.70 6.77 5.22
CA ASP A 111 -5.57 5.79 5.90
C ASP A 111 -5.39 5.86 7.43
N ILE A 112 -4.14 6.03 7.91
CA ILE A 112 -3.84 6.27 9.34
C ILE A 112 -4.49 7.56 9.83
N ILE A 113 -4.37 8.65 9.07
CA ILE A 113 -4.97 9.95 9.39
C ILE A 113 -6.50 9.89 9.37
N GLY A 114 -7.08 9.05 8.52
CA GLY A 114 -8.53 8.80 8.45
C GLY A 114 -9.07 8.06 9.67
N ASN A 115 -8.24 7.32 10.40
CA ASN A 115 -8.67 6.59 11.59
C ASN A 115 -8.79 7.51 12.83
N TYR A 116 -10.03 7.91 13.13
CA TYR A 116 -10.36 8.84 14.23
C TYR A 116 -9.89 8.37 15.62
N SER A 117 -9.81 7.05 15.85
CA SER A 117 -9.38 6.51 17.15
C SER A 117 -7.92 6.78 17.49
N ARG A 118 -7.08 7.02 16.47
CA ARG A 118 -5.62 7.15 16.60
C ARG A 118 -5.16 8.59 16.87
N SER A 119 -6.04 9.57 16.64
CA SER A 119 -5.76 11.00 16.89
C SER A 119 -4.52 11.51 16.15
N PHE A 120 -4.41 11.20 14.85
CA PHE A 120 -3.40 11.79 13.97
C PHE A 120 -3.91 13.13 13.44
N TYR A 121 -3.09 14.18 13.56
CA TYR A 121 -3.47 15.53 13.18
C TYR A 121 -2.54 16.11 12.12
N VAL A 122 -3.11 16.61 11.02
CA VAL A 122 -2.35 17.29 9.97
C VAL A 122 -2.29 18.78 10.27
N PHE A 123 -1.10 19.28 10.58
CA PHE A 123 -0.86 20.70 10.80
C PHE A 123 -0.31 21.38 9.55
N VAL A 124 -1.02 22.38 9.07
CA VAL A 124 -0.73 23.07 7.81
C VAL A 124 0.32 24.18 8.02
N ASN A 125 1.54 23.77 8.39
CA ASN A 125 2.65 24.66 8.74
C ASN A 125 3.08 25.60 7.60
N VAL A 126 2.97 25.18 6.34
CA VAL A 126 3.40 25.98 5.18
C VAL A 126 2.56 27.23 4.95
N TYR A 127 1.29 27.24 5.35
CA TYR A 127 0.41 28.41 5.21
C TYR A 127 0.19 29.13 6.54
N HIS A 128 0.75 28.63 7.64
CA HIS A 128 0.58 29.24 8.95
C HIS A 128 1.62 30.36 9.15
N ARG A 129 1.14 31.56 9.51
CA ARG A 129 1.94 32.79 9.56
C ARG A 129 3.20 32.68 10.41
N ASP A 130 3.10 32.04 11.57
CA ASP A 130 4.20 32.03 12.54
C ASP A 130 5.15 30.83 12.36
N THR A 131 4.81 29.86 11.51
CA THR A 131 5.64 28.66 11.25
C THR A 131 6.21 28.61 9.85
N TYR A 132 5.68 29.42 8.94
CA TYR A 132 6.24 29.58 7.61
C TYR A 132 7.60 30.27 7.67
N VAL A 133 8.59 29.67 7.02
CA VAL A 133 9.90 30.30 6.82
C VAL A 133 10.27 30.31 5.35
N GLU A 134 10.92 31.37 4.91
CA GLU A 134 11.42 31.49 3.54
C GLU A 134 12.71 30.67 3.36
N ARG A 135 12.96 30.23 2.13
CA ARG A 135 14.15 29.43 1.80
C ARG A 135 15.39 30.32 1.77
N VAL A 136 16.46 29.89 2.43
CA VAL A 136 17.71 30.63 2.46
C VAL A 136 18.52 30.35 1.20
N ARG A 137 19.29 31.35 0.73
CA ARG A 137 20.15 31.19 -0.46
C ARG A 137 21.25 30.15 -0.17
N GLY A 138 21.36 29.15 -1.06
CA GLY A 138 22.34 28.07 -0.92
C GLY A 138 21.87 26.86 -0.09
N GLU A 139 20.70 26.95 0.54
CA GLU A 139 20.11 25.86 1.32
C GLU A 139 19.56 24.75 0.41
N SER A 140 19.86 23.49 0.73
CA SER A 140 19.31 22.34 0.01
C SER A 140 17.80 22.20 0.26
N PRO A 141 17.03 21.55 -0.62
CA PRO A 141 15.61 21.29 -0.35
C PRO A 141 15.38 20.49 0.94
N ASN A 142 16.29 19.55 1.26
CA ASN A 142 16.23 18.74 2.47
C ASN A 142 16.43 19.60 3.73
N ASP A 143 17.51 20.39 3.77
CA ASP A 143 17.79 21.29 4.89
C ASP A 143 16.63 22.28 5.14
N TYR A 144 16.02 22.77 4.05
CA TYR A 144 14.85 23.65 4.12
C TYR A 144 13.65 22.95 4.77
N ASN A 145 13.36 21.71 4.38
CA ASN A 145 12.27 20.92 4.96
C ASN A 145 12.55 20.62 6.44
N ASP A 146 13.77 20.20 6.78
CA ASP A 146 14.17 19.93 8.18
C ASP A 146 14.02 21.18 9.04
N ARG A 147 14.37 22.36 8.52
CA ARG A 147 14.19 23.63 9.21
C ARG A 147 12.72 24.00 9.39
N MET A 148 11.87 23.77 8.39
CA MET A 148 10.42 23.95 8.52
C MET A 148 9.83 23.06 9.63
N ILE A 149 10.32 21.82 9.77
CA ILE A 149 9.91 20.89 10.83
C ILE A 149 10.33 21.41 12.20
N ARG A 150 11.61 21.82 12.37
CA ARG A 150 12.11 22.39 13.62
C ARG A 150 11.38 23.66 14.05
N VAL A 151 11.10 24.57 13.13
CA VAL A 151 10.34 25.80 13.40
C VAL A 151 8.92 25.47 13.88
N ALA A 152 8.25 24.49 13.26
CA ALA A 152 6.94 24.05 13.71
C ALA A 152 7.00 23.43 15.13
N ALA A 153 8.02 22.62 15.42
CA ALA A 153 8.24 22.03 16.75
C ALA A 153 8.43 23.11 17.83
N LEU A 154 9.29 24.10 17.57
CA LEU A 154 9.51 25.25 18.46
C LEU A 154 8.22 26.05 18.69
N TRP A 155 7.47 26.30 17.61
CA TRP A 155 6.19 26.99 17.72
C TRP A 155 5.21 26.23 18.60
N TYR A 156 5.09 24.91 18.43
CA TYR A 156 4.21 24.09 19.26
C TYR A 156 4.61 24.12 20.73
N ASN A 157 5.90 23.95 21.05
CA ASN A 157 6.41 24.01 22.42
C ASN A 157 6.10 25.36 23.08
N LYS A 158 6.31 26.47 22.35
CA LYS A 158 5.95 27.82 22.83
C LYS A 158 4.44 28.04 22.92
N HIS A 159 3.68 27.50 21.99
CA HIS A 159 2.24 27.72 21.88
C HIS A 159 1.46 27.02 22.99
N LEU A 160 1.89 25.81 23.36
CA LEU A 160 1.27 24.95 24.37
C LEU A 160 1.69 25.29 25.81
N ASP A 161 2.62 26.24 26.01
CA ASP A 161 2.95 26.86 27.30
C ASP A 161 3.36 25.82 28.37
N ASP A 162 4.26 24.90 27.99
CA ASP A 162 4.79 23.79 28.78
C ASP A 162 3.76 22.79 29.36
N LYS A 163 2.48 22.92 29.01
CA LYS A 163 1.43 21.95 29.45
C LYS A 163 1.60 20.58 28.80
N ILE A 164 2.05 20.59 27.55
CA ILE A 164 2.40 19.42 26.75
C ILE A 164 3.61 19.81 25.89
N LYS A 165 4.66 18.99 25.92
CA LYS A 165 5.83 19.12 25.06
C LYS A 165 5.60 18.47 23.70
N VAL A 166 6.31 18.90 22.68
CA VAL A 166 6.35 18.23 21.38
C VAL A 166 7.71 17.59 21.20
N LEU A 167 7.70 16.27 21.06
CA LEU A 167 8.88 15.44 20.85
C LEU A 167 9.05 15.18 19.35
N LEU A 168 10.16 15.67 18.78
CA LEU A 168 10.51 15.45 17.39
C LEU A 168 11.17 14.07 17.22
N LEU A 169 10.48 13.17 16.52
CA LEU A 169 11.03 11.88 16.11
C LEU A 169 11.76 12.04 14.78
N SER A 170 13.07 11.80 14.80
CA SER A 170 13.91 11.86 13.61
C SER A 170 15.01 10.81 13.64
N SER A 171 15.24 10.17 12.49
CA SER A 171 16.34 9.21 12.31
C SER A 171 17.62 9.86 11.77
N ASP A 172 17.59 11.15 11.40
CA ASP A 172 18.77 11.87 10.92
C ASP A 172 19.57 12.50 12.07
N GLU A 173 20.81 12.05 12.26
CA GLU A 173 21.71 12.57 13.30
C GLU A 173 21.99 14.07 13.14
N ALA A 174 22.11 14.57 11.91
CA ALA A 174 22.37 15.99 11.68
C ALA A 174 21.16 16.85 12.09
N SER A 175 19.95 16.41 11.75
CA SER A 175 18.71 17.06 12.16
C SER A 175 18.49 16.99 13.67
N LYS A 176 18.78 15.84 14.31
CA LYS A 176 18.74 15.71 15.78
C LYS A 176 19.70 16.68 16.47
N ALA A 177 20.96 16.75 16.02
CA ALA A 177 21.95 17.66 16.60
C ALA A 177 21.51 19.14 16.51
N LYS A 178 20.96 19.55 15.35
CA LYS A 178 20.39 20.90 15.17
C LYS A 178 19.19 21.14 16.10
N ALA A 179 18.28 20.17 16.23
CA ALA A 179 17.10 20.27 17.08
C ALA A 179 17.46 20.41 18.57
N ILE A 180 18.44 19.64 19.06
CA ILE A 180 18.95 19.73 20.43
C ILE A 180 19.54 21.12 20.71
N ASN A 181 20.35 21.64 19.79
CA ASN A 181 20.94 22.98 19.91
C ASN A 181 19.88 24.11 19.94
N GLU A 182 18.73 23.89 19.29
CA GLU A 182 17.60 24.82 19.29
C GLU A 182 16.66 24.62 20.51
N GLY A 183 16.96 23.67 21.41
CA GLY A 183 16.15 23.40 22.61
C GLY A 183 14.89 22.55 22.35
N ILE A 184 14.85 21.83 21.23
CA ILE A 184 13.73 20.96 20.86
C ILE A 184 14.01 19.53 21.38
N PRO A 185 13.13 18.93 22.18
CA PRO A 185 13.24 17.52 22.54
C PRO A 185 13.19 16.65 21.29
N THR A 186 14.18 15.76 21.11
CA THR A 186 14.24 14.87 19.94
C THR A 186 14.86 13.52 20.30
N MET A 187 14.43 12.47 19.60
CA MET A 187 15.01 11.12 19.65
C MET A 187 14.68 10.35 18.37
N SER A 188 15.33 9.21 18.13
CA SER A 188 14.92 8.31 17.06
C SER A 188 13.62 7.58 17.42
N LEU A 189 12.90 7.10 16.42
CA LEU A 189 11.73 6.24 16.67
C LEU A 189 12.16 4.96 17.42
N GLU A 190 13.34 4.42 17.12
CA GLU A 190 13.89 3.22 17.78
C GLU A 190 14.06 3.44 19.29
N GLN A 191 14.65 4.58 19.68
CA GLN A 191 14.82 4.99 21.08
C GLN A 191 13.46 5.20 21.76
N TYR A 192 12.53 5.85 21.06
CA TYR A 192 11.18 6.06 21.57
C TYR A 192 10.47 4.72 21.84
N VAL A 193 10.54 3.78 20.89
CA VAL A 193 9.91 2.47 21.00
C VAL A 193 10.55 1.62 22.10
N SER A 194 11.88 1.66 22.27
CA SER A 194 12.53 0.96 23.38
C SER A 194 12.02 1.44 24.74
N GLY A 195 11.77 2.74 24.90
CA GLY A 195 11.21 3.32 26.12
C GLY A 195 9.73 2.99 26.38
N LEU A 196 9.02 2.38 25.42
CA LEU A 196 7.64 1.90 25.61
C LEU A 196 7.59 0.47 26.17
N ASN A 197 8.72 -0.25 26.25
CA ASN A 197 8.81 -1.67 26.63
C ASN A 197 7.87 -2.60 25.84
N ASN A 198 7.49 -2.22 24.62
CA ASN A 198 6.61 -3.00 23.76
C ASN A 198 7.43 -3.77 22.72
N VAL A 199 7.72 -5.04 23.02
CA VAL A 199 8.51 -5.93 22.15
C VAL A 199 7.87 -6.07 20.75
N THR A 200 6.55 -6.08 20.65
CA THR A 200 5.86 -6.20 19.35
C THR A 200 6.07 -4.97 18.49
N LEU A 201 6.17 -3.78 19.09
CA LEU A 201 6.47 -2.56 18.34
C LEU A 201 7.96 -2.50 17.95
N THR A 202 8.86 -3.04 18.79
CA THR A 202 10.30 -3.16 18.45
C THR A 202 10.52 -4.00 17.21
N ASP A 203 9.82 -5.14 17.09
CA ASP A 203 9.96 -6.05 15.95
C ASP A 203 9.40 -5.45 14.62
N LYS A 204 8.59 -4.37 14.71
CA LYS A 204 8.04 -3.61 13.56
C LYS A 204 8.96 -2.50 13.04
N LEU A 205 10.09 -2.25 13.69
CA LEU A 205 11.02 -1.26 13.22
C LEU A 205 11.83 -1.80 12.04
N SER A 206 11.91 -1.02 10.97
CA SER A 206 12.81 -1.34 9.85
C SER A 206 14.26 -1.13 10.25
N ASN A 207 15.11 -2.09 9.89
CA ASN A 207 16.52 -2.08 10.26
C ASN A 207 17.37 -1.49 9.12
N HIS A 208 17.39 -0.16 8.98
CA HIS A 208 18.27 0.53 8.03
C HIS A 208 19.72 0.67 8.54
N SER A 209 19.94 0.62 9.86
CA SER A 209 21.23 0.79 10.54
C SER A 209 22.17 -0.42 10.42
N CYS A 210 21.68 -1.58 9.97
CA CYS A 210 22.49 -2.77 9.70
C CYS A 210 23.39 -2.64 8.45
N MET A 211 23.58 -1.42 7.92
CA MET A 211 24.62 -1.13 6.92
C MET A 211 26.03 -1.02 7.52
N VAL A 212 26.18 -0.91 8.85
CA VAL A 212 27.46 -0.52 9.48
C VAL A 212 28.25 -1.70 10.07
N GLU A 213 27.65 -2.86 10.34
CA GLU A 213 28.35 -3.96 11.05
C GLU A 213 28.86 -5.14 10.20
N GLU A 214 28.59 -5.19 8.89
CA GLU A 214 29.12 -6.25 8.00
C GLU A 214 30.34 -5.81 7.16
N THR A 215 31.25 -5.00 7.72
CA THR A 215 32.50 -4.57 7.06
C THR A 215 33.50 -5.71 6.75
N SER A 216 33.18 -6.97 7.02
CA SER A 216 34.10 -8.12 6.89
C SER A 216 33.71 -9.18 5.85
N LYS A 217 32.63 -9.02 5.07
CA LYS A 217 32.23 -10.00 4.04
C LYS A 217 32.44 -9.46 2.63
N GLU A 218 33.05 -10.28 1.77
CA GLU A 218 33.16 -9.97 0.34
C GLU A 218 31.76 -9.79 -0.29
N PRO A 219 31.59 -8.82 -1.21
CA PRO A 219 30.29 -8.53 -1.80
C PRO A 219 29.87 -9.67 -2.73
N ILE A 220 28.78 -10.36 -2.38
CA ILE A 220 28.18 -11.46 -3.16
C ILE A 220 27.57 -10.94 -4.48
N PHE A 221 27.10 -9.69 -4.49
CA PHE A 221 26.43 -9.11 -5.65
C PHE A 221 27.15 -7.90 -6.25
N PRO A 222 27.06 -7.73 -7.59
CA PRO A 222 27.59 -6.55 -8.26
C PRO A 222 26.83 -5.26 -7.85
N PRO A 223 27.51 -4.09 -7.89
CA PRO A 223 26.87 -2.82 -7.58
C PRO A 223 25.86 -2.44 -8.68
N HIS A 224 24.75 -1.82 -8.27
CA HIS A 224 23.79 -1.27 -9.23
C HIS A 224 24.30 0.04 -9.83
N LEU A 225 24.00 0.27 -11.10
CA LEU A 225 24.27 1.54 -11.78
C LEU A 225 23.42 2.67 -11.19
N THR A 226 23.92 3.90 -11.24
CA THR A 226 23.15 5.07 -10.80
C THR A 226 21.96 5.31 -11.74
N PRO A 227 20.84 5.88 -11.25
CA PRO A 227 19.66 6.16 -12.08
C PRO A 227 19.98 6.97 -13.34
N ALA A 228 20.91 7.93 -13.24
CA ALA A 228 21.37 8.72 -14.39
C ALA A 228 22.06 7.85 -15.47
N LYS A 229 22.93 6.92 -15.07
CA LYS A 229 23.60 5.99 -15.98
C LYS A 229 22.62 5.00 -16.61
N ILE A 230 21.65 4.52 -15.83
CA ILE A 230 20.57 3.64 -16.33
C ILE A 230 19.77 4.37 -17.41
N HIS A 231 19.27 5.58 -17.13
CA HIS A 231 18.51 6.36 -18.11
C HIS A 231 19.32 6.68 -19.37
N GLN A 232 20.60 7.04 -19.23
CA GLN A 232 21.49 7.27 -20.37
C GLN A 232 21.71 5.99 -21.19
N GLY A 233 21.90 4.85 -20.51
CA GLY A 233 22.10 3.55 -21.14
C GLY A 233 20.87 3.08 -21.93
N ILE A 234 19.66 3.29 -21.37
CA ILE A 234 18.40 2.99 -22.05
C ILE A 234 18.23 3.89 -23.27
N LYS A 235 18.46 5.21 -23.13
CA LYS A 235 18.35 6.16 -24.25
C LYS A 235 19.36 5.86 -25.37
N ALA A 236 20.54 5.35 -25.02
CA ALA A 236 21.56 4.95 -25.97
C ALA A 236 21.34 3.54 -26.57
N GLY A 237 20.28 2.83 -26.17
CA GLY A 237 19.99 1.45 -26.61
C GLY A 237 20.97 0.39 -26.08
N LYS A 238 21.83 0.74 -25.11
CA LYS A 238 22.80 -0.18 -24.50
C LYS A 238 22.20 -1.03 -23.38
N LEU A 239 21.16 -0.51 -22.73
CA LEU A 239 20.41 -1.19 -21.69
C LEU A 239 18.96 -1.30 -22.12
N MET A 240 18.28 -2.35 -21.66
CA MET A 240 16.85 -2.52 -21.85
C MET A 240 16.14 -2.49 -20.51
N GLN A 241 14.89 -2.05 -20.52
CA GLN A 241 14.03 -2.05 -19.34
C GLN A 241 12.96 -3.11 -19.53
N GLY A 242 12.68 -3.88 -18.48
CA GLY A 242 11.63 -4.90 -18.51
C GLY A 242 11.14 -5.28 -17.13
N THR A 243 10.10 -6.12 -17.10
CA THR A 243 9.56 -6.69 -15.85
C THR A 243 10.21 -8.04 -15.59
N PHE A 244 10.78 -8.21 -14.40
CA PHE A 244 11.41 -9.45 -13.97
C PHE A 244 10.39 -10.42 -13.38
N PHE A 245 10.46 -11.69 -13.80
CA PHE A 245 9.64 -12.79 -13.32
C PHE A 245 10.54 -13.92 -12.84
N ALA A 246 10.52 -14.21 -11.54
CA ALA A 246 11.27 -15.32 -10.99
C ALA A 246 10.63 -16.67 -11.35
N SER A 247 11.45 -17.69 -11.58
CA SER A 247 10.97 -19.06 -11.75
C SER A 247 10.47 -19.62 -10.42
N VAL A 248 9.42 -20.44 -10.46
CA VAL A 248 8.89 -21.13 -9.27
C VAL A 248 9.75 -22.33 -8.90
N ASP A 249 10.35 -22.98 -9.90
CA ASP A 249 11.06 -24.24 -9.74
C ASP A 249 12.57 -24.06 -9.52
N ASN A 250 13.10 -22.88 -9.87
CA ASN A 250 14.52 -22.57 -9.75
C ASN A 250 14.75 -21.11 -9.36
N PHE A 251 15.10 -20.86 -8.10
CA PHE A 251 15.35 -19.50 -7.60
C PHE A 251 16.59 -18.83 -8.20
N LEU A 252 17.46 -19.58 -8.89
CA LEU A 252 18.61 -19.06 -9.65
C LEU A 252 18.25 -18.66 -11.07
N GLU A 253 16.99 -18.81 -11.47
CA GLU A 253 16.50 -18.47 -12.80
C GLU A 253 15.33 -17.50 -12.76
N GLY A 254 15.28 -16.65 -13.78
CA GLY A 254 14.12 -15.83 -14.03
C GLY A 254 14.14 -15.28 -15.44
N ASN A 255 13.03 -14.69 -15.84
CA ASN A 255 12.82 -14.14 -17.17
C ASN A 255 12.52 -12.66 -17.07
N VAL A 256 13.03 -11.88 -18.01
CA VAL A 256 12.68 -10.47 -18.15
C VAL A 256 11.86 -10.28 -19.42
N PHE A 257 10.65 -9.76 -19.24
CA PHE A 257 9.80 -9.34 -20.33
C PHE A 257 10.13 -7.89 -20.70
N VAL A 258 10.68 -7.69 -21.90
CA VAL A 258 10.98 -6.37 -22.47
C VAL A 258 9.95 -6.05 -23.53
N GLU A 259 9.31 -4.88 -23.39
CA GLU A 259 8.31 -4.42 -24.35
C GLU A 259 8.94 -4.30 -25.76
N GLY A 260 8.31 -4.92 -26.75
CA GLY A 260 8.78 -4.93 -28.13
C GLY A 260 9.76 -6.06 -28.49
N GLN A 261 10.07 -6.98 -27.55
CA GLN A 261 10.77 -8.22 -27.88
C GLN A 261 9.82 -9.41 -27.92
N GLU A 262 10.00 -10.30 -28.91
CA GLU A 262 9.18 -11.52 -29.05
C GLU A 262 9.56 -12.60 -28.04
N LYS A 263 10.86 -12.73 -27.74
CA LYS A 263 11.38 -13.74 -26.80
C LYS A 263 11.71 -13.07 -25.46
N ASN A 264 11.38 -13.76 -24.37
CA ASN A 264 11.81 -13.38 -23.03
C ASN A 264 13.33 -13.53 -22.89
N ILE A 265 13.93 -12.66 -22.10
CA ILE A 265 15.36 -12.69 -21.83
C ILE A 265 15.60 -13.49 -20.55
N LEU A 266 16.38 -14.56 -20.66
CA LEU A 266 16.70 -15.45 -19.57
C LEU A 266 17.80 -14.85 -18.70
N LEU A 267 17.62 -14.90 -17.39
CA LEU A 267 18.62 -14.58 -16.38
C LEU A 267 18.94 -15.85 -15.60
N GLN A 268 20.21 -16.19 -15.48
CA GLN A 268 20.68 -17.35 -14.72
C GLN A 268 21.81 -16.97 -13.77
N GLY A 269 21.72 -17.47 -12.54
CA GLY A 269 22.72 -17.27 -11.50
C GLY A 269 22.48 -16.03 -10.64
N ARG A 270 22.95 -16.08 -9.39
CA ARG A 270 22.75 -15.04 -8.38
C ARG A 270 23.27 -13.67 -8.83
N GLU A 271 24.44 -13.65 -9.47
CA GLU A 271 25.09 -12.42 -9.95
C GLU A 271 24.26 -11.72 -11.02
N ASN A 272 23.70 -12.48 -11.98
CA ASN A 272 22.93 -11.94 -13.10
C ASN A 272 21.51 -11.54 -12.68
N LEU A 273 20.91 -12.23 -11.70
CA LEU A 273 19.63 -11.82 -11.10
C LEU A 273 19.77 -10.52 -10.28
N ASN A 274 20.95 -10.31 -9.68
CA ASN A 274 21.36 -9.08 -9.00
C ASN A 274 20.30 -8.42 -8.10
N ARG A 275 19.81 -9.18 -7.11
CA ARG A 275 18.87 -8.72 -6.08
C ARG A 275 17.50 -8.26 -6.62
N ALA A 276 17.10 -8.73 -7.81
CA ALA A 276 15.75 -8.51 -8.33
C ALA A 276 14.73 -9.41 -7.63
N ILE A 277 13.52 -8.89 -7.39
CA ILE A 277 12.39 -9.63 -6.83
C ILE A 277 11.28 -9.73 -7.88
N ASN A 278 10.51 -10.82 -7.84
CA ASN A 278 9.40 -11.07 -8.76
C ASN A 278 8.49 -9.82 -8.92
N GLY A 279 8.28 -9.39 -10.17
CA GLY A 279 7.49 -8.21 -10.53
C GLY A 279 8.26 -6.89 -10.59
N ASP A 280 9.53 -6.85 -10.19
CA ASP A 280 10.37 -5.64 -10.27
C ASP A 280 10.53 -5.16 -11.71
N ILE A 281 10.61 -3.84 -11.89
CA ILE A 281 11.09 -3.25 -13.15
C ILE A 281 12.61 -3.11 -13.06
N VAL A 282 13.30 -3.83 -13.92
CA VAL A 282 14.76 -3.93 -13.95
C VAL A 282 15.35 -3.31 -15.20
N ALA A 283 16.57 -2.79 -15.07
CA ALA A 283 17.44 -2.46 -16.19
C ALA A 283 18.40 -3.63 -16.42
N ILE A 284 18.40 -4.17 -17.64
CA ILE A 284 19.24 -5.30 -18.03
C ILE A 284 20.24 -4.91 -19.11
N GLN A 285 21.38 -5.59 -19.08
CA GLN A 285 22.39 -5.60 -20.12
C GLN A 285 22.41 -6.98 -20.76
N MET A 286 22.36 -7.05 -22.09
CA MET A 286 22.49 -8.33 -22.80
C MET A 286 23.91 -8.87 -22.66
N LEU A 287 24.01 -10.17 -22.41
CA LEU A 287 25.28 -10.88 -22.49
C LEU A 287 25.62 -11.19 -23.96
N PRO A 288 26.91 -11.35 -24.30
CA PRO A 288 27.32 -11.79 -25.63
C PRO A 288 26.67 -13.12 -26.01
N GLU A 289 26.42 -13.35 -27.30
CA GLU A 289 25.79 -14.60 -27.80
C GLU A 289 26.56 -15.88 -27.41
N SER A 290 27.87 -15.76 -27.13
CA SER A 290 28.68 -16.85 -26.62
C SER A 290 28.24 -17.34 -25.23
N GLN A 291 27.61 -16.47 -24.44
CA GLN A 291 27.10 -16.72 -23.09
C GLN A 291 25.58 -16.96 -23.06
N TRP A 292 24.94 -17.04 -24.22
CA TRP A 292 23.54 -17.44 -24.29
C TRP A 292 23.38 -18.90 -23.88
N SER A 293 22.38 -19.14 -23.05
CA SER A 293 22.12 -20.40 -22.39
C SER A 293 20.66 -20.82 -22.60
N ALA A 294 20.29 -21.95 -22.05
CA ALA A 294 18.92 -22.45 -22.07
C ALA A 294 18.47 -22.72 -20.63
N PRO A 295 17.15 -22.71 -20.36
CA PRO A 295 16.60 -23.00 -19.04
C PRO A 295 17.12 -24.35 -18.52
N ALA A 296 17.47 -24.41 -17.24
CA ALA A 296 17.91 -25.66 -16.63
C ALA A 296 16.71 -26.61 -16.44
N ASN A 297 16.87 -27.88 -16.79
CA ASN A 297 15.91 -28.94 -16.46
C ASN A 297 16.07 -29.42 -15.00
N LEU A 298 16.27 -28.49 -14.07
CA LEU A 298 16.49 -28.79 -12.65
C LEU A 298 15.45 -28.08 -11.80
N VAL A 299 14.63 -28.87 -11.10
CA VAL A 299 13.78 -28.38 -10.02
C VAL A 299 14.65 -28.31 -8.77
N ILE A 300 15.00 -27.09 -8.35
CA ILE A 300 15.75 -26.87 -7.13
C ILE A 300 14.73 -26.67 -6.00
N ALA A 301 14.38 -27.76 -5.33
CA ALA A 301 13.69 -27.70 -4.05
C ALA A 301 14.69 -27.36 -2.93
N ASP A 302 14.23 -26.61 -1.93
CA ASP A 302 14.89 -25.98 -0.76
C ASP A 302 15.89 -26.82 0.11
N TYR A 303 16.55 -27.85 -0.41
CA TYR A 303 17.62 -28.57 0.29
C TYR A 303 18.92 -27.76 0.29
N ASP A 304 19.68 -27.89 1.38
CA ASP A 304 20.79 -27.02 1.77
C ASP A 304 21.62 -26.43 0.62
N ASP A 305 21.56 -25.10 0.58
CA ASP A 305 21.99 -24.19 -0.48
C ASP A 305 23.53 -24.17 -0.70
N LEU A 306 24.29 -24.98 0.05
CA LEU A 306 25.76 -25.06 0.02
C LEU A 306 26.29 -26.14 -0.94
N ASP A 307 25.51 -27.20 -1.22
CA ASP A 307 25.96 -28.32 -2.05
C ASP A 307 25.48 -28.26 -3.52
N LEU A 308 24.61 -27.30 -3.86
CA LEU A 308 23.96 -27.22 -5.19
C LEU A 308 24.70 -26.36 -6.22
N GLU A 309 25.50 -25.38 -5.81
CA GLU A 309 26.24 -24.51 -6.74
C GLU A 309 27.28 -25.29 -7.58
N ASN A 310 27.79 -26.41 -7.06
CA ASN A 310 28.72 -27.29 -7.78
C ASN A 310 28.04 -28.23 -8.80
N ASN A 311 26.74 -28.49 -8.68
CA ASN A 311 26.01 -29.46 -9.52
C ASN A 311 25.34 -28.84 -10.76
N LEU A 312 25.34 -27.51 -10.93
CA LEU A 312 24.80 -26.86 -12.13
C LEU A 312 25.71 -26.98 -13.36
N ASN A 313 26.97 -27.37 -13.17
CA ASN A 313 27.94 -27.55 -14.25
C ASN A 313 27.86 -28.91 -14.94
N THR A 314 27.02 -29.85 -14.47
CA THR A 314 26.94 -31.24 -14.95
C THR A 314 25.67 -31.58 -15.75
N VAL A 315 24.77 -30.62 -15.98
CA VAL A 315 23.51 -30.85 -16.71
C VAL A 315 23.70 -30.66 -18.23
N GLU A 316 23.23 -31.61 -19.04
CA GLU A 316 23.21 -31.50 -20.51
C GLU A 316 22.44 -30.26 -20.96
N LYS A 317 23.12 -29.35 -21.66
CA LYS A 317 22.52 -28.09 -22.15
C LYS A 317 21.56 -28.37 -23.32
N PRO A 318 20.30 -27.88 -23.26
CA PRO A 318 19.37 -27.93 -24.38
C PRO A 318 19.96 -27.33 -25.67
N LYS A 319 19.52 -27.82 -26.84
CA LYS A 319 20.05 -27.41 -28.17
C LYS A 319 19.66 -25.98 -28.60
N GLU A 320 18.56 -25.42 -28.10
CA GLU A 320 18.13 -24.06 -28.46
C GLU A 320 18.60 -23.05 -27.40
N LYS A 321 19.45 -22.11 -27.81
CA LYS A 321 19.94 -21.03 -26.95
C LYS A 321 18.93 -19.89 -26.89
N TYR A 322 18.65 -19.42 -25.68
CA TYR A 322 17.82 -18.26 -25.42
C TYR A 322 18.70 -17.03 -25.19
N PRO A 323 18.22 -15.82 -25.56
CA PRO A 323 18.92 -14.58 -25.24
C PRO A 323 19.09 -14.45 -23.72
N THR A 324 20.33 -14.26 -23.27
CA THR A 324 20.65 -14.09 -21.84
C THR A 324 21.07 -12.67 -21.50
N GLY A 325 20.75 -12.25 -20.28
CA GLY A 325 21.10 -10.94 -19.77
C GLY A 325 21.56 -10.96 -18.32
N GLN A 326 21.94 -9.79 -17.84
CA GLN A 326 22.22 -9.52 -16.43
C GLN A 326 21.51 -8.24 -15.99
N VAL A 327 20.98 -8.23 -14.77
CA VAL A 327 20.40 -7.05 -14.14
C VAL A 327 21.53 -6.15 -13.67
N VAL A 328 21.52 -4.91 -14.15
CA VAL A 328 22.51 -3.88 -13.77
C VAL A 328 21.94 -2.82 -12.84
N GLY A 329 20.62 -2.84 -12.60
CA GLY A 329 19.95 -1.99 -11.63
C GLY A 329 18.44 -2.21 -11.59
N ILE A 330 17.82 -1.79 -10.49
CA ILE A 330 16.37 -1.86 -10.29
C ILE A 330 15.82 -0.45 -10.48
N ILE A 331 14.92 -0.28 -11.45
CA ILE A 331 14.28 1.01 -11.77
C ILE A 331 13.10 1.24 -10.82
N ARG A 332 12.29 0.21 -10.59
CA ARG A 332 11.15 0.28 -9.68
C ARG A 332 10.99 -1.05 -8.95
N LYS A 333 11.13 -1.02 -7.64
CA LYS A 333 10.84 -2.14 -6.74
C LYS A 333 9.33 -2.34 -6.64
N LYS A 334 8.88 -3.59 -6.68
CA LYS A 334 7.49 -4.01 -6.44
C LYS A 334 7.35 -4.77 -5.11
N TRP A 335 8.10 -4.32 -4.11
CA TRP A 335 8.05 -4.90 -2.78
C TRP A 335 6.71 -4.59 -2.13
N ARG A 336 6.17 -5.59 -1.43
CA ARG A 336 4.94 -5.53 -0.66
C ARG A 336 5.15 -6.22 0.69
N GLN A 337 4.11 -6.22 1.51
CA GLN A 337 4.06 -7.10 2.66
C GLN A 337 3.86 -8.54 2.17
N TYR A 338 4.68 -9.46 2.69
CA TYR A 338 4.65 -10.89 2.33
C TYR A 338 4.19 -11.72 3.51
N CYS A 339 3.25 -12.62 3.27
CA CYS A 339 2.80 -13.60 4.26
C CYS A 339 3.67 -14.85 4.20
N GLY A 340 3.87 -15.51 5.34
CA GLY A 340 4.72 -16.69 5.40
C GLY A 340 4.89 -17.23 6.81
N ILE A 341 6.00 -17.95 7.04
CA ILE A 341 6.34 -18.58 8.32
C ILE A 341 7.81 -18.32 8.67
N ILE A 342 8.16 -18.45 9.95
CA ILE A 342 9.56 -18.40 10.37
C ILE A 342 10.16 -19.80 10.28
N GLN A 343 11.25 -19.95 9.55
CA GLN A 343 12.00 -21.22 9.47
C GLN A 343 12.50 -21.61 10.86
N HIS A 344 12.38 -22.89 11.20
CA HIS A 344 12.85 -23.37 12.50
C HIS A 344 14.36 -23.16 12.65
N SER A 345 14.75 -22.47 13.73
CA SER A 345 16.15 -22.30 14.10
C SER A 345 16.59 -23.51 14.93
N LEU A 346 17.76 -24.07 14.60
CA LEU A 346 18.41 -25.10 15.42
C LEU A 346 19.19 -24.49 16.60
N VAL A 347 19.37 -23.16 16.60
CA VAL A 347 20.08 -22.42 17.64
C VAL A 347 19.07 -21.76 18.57
N ASP A 348 19.10 -22.16 19.85
CA ASP A 348 18.31 -21.56 20.92
C ASP A 348 18.77 -20.11 21.18
N ASN A 349 17.82 -19.20 21.44
CA ASN A 349 18.04 -17.76 21.66
C ASN A 349 18.70 -17.00 20.49
N ALA A 350 18.68 -17.54 19.26
CA ALA A 350 19.02 -16.75 18.10
C ALA A 350 18.06 -15.55 17.99
N THR A 351 18.59 -14.37 17.63
CA THR A 351 17.79 -13.17 17.36
C THR A 351 17.50 -13.01 15.87
N ARG A 352 18.32 -13.64 15.02
CA ARG A 352 18.23 -13.59 13.56
C ARG A 352 17.60 -14.86 13.05
N HIS A 353 16.50 -14.73 12.32
CA HIS A 353 15.76 -15.84 11.75
C HIS A 353 15.57 -15.67 10.24
N LEU A 354 15.31 -16.77 9.55
CA LEU A 354 14.88 -16.76 8.16
C LEU A 354 13.36 -16.88 8.12
N PHE A 355 12.72 -15.96 7.43
CA PHE A 355 11.33 -16.01 7.06
C PHE A 355 11.19 -16.65 5.68
N VAL A 356 10.24 -17.59 5.56
CA VAL A 356 9.89 -18.28 4.32
C VAL A 356 8.55 -17.73 3.83
N PRO A 357 8.54 -16.94 2.74
CA PRO A 357 7.31 -16.45 2.14
C PRO A 357 6.40 -17.59 1.65
N ALA A 358 5.08 -17.37 1.66
CA ALA A 358 4.10 -18.28 1.09
C ALA A 358 4.21 -18.33 -0.45
N GLU A 359 4.53 -17.19 -1.09
CA GLU A 359 4.84 -17.14 -2.52
C GLU A 359 6.26 -17.65 -2.78
N LYS A 360 6.37 -18.84 -3.39
CA LYS A 360 7.66 -19.50 -3.71
C LYS A 360 8.62 -18.69 -4.58
N LYS A 361 8.11 -17.69 -5.31
CA LYS A 361 8.91 -16.80 -6.18
C LYS A 361 9.68 -15.74 -5.38
N ILE A 362 9.38 -15.58 -4.10
CA ILE A 362 10.01 -14.58 -3.24
C ILE A 362 11.10 -15.29 -2.43
N PRO A 363 12.34 -14.76 -2.42
CA PRO A 363 13.42 -15.37 -1.65
C PRO A 363 13.12 -15.29 -0.15
N LYS A 364 13.74 -16.20 0.62
CA LYS A 364 13.72 -16.14 2.09
C LYS A 364 14.24 -14.78 2.56
N ILE A 365 13.64 -14.24 3.62
CA ILE A 365 13.95 -12.91 4.15
C ILE A 365 14.59 -13.07 5.52
N ARG A 366 15.70 -12.38 5.79
CA ARG A 366 16.29 -12.36 7.13
C ARG A 366 15.56 -11.32 7.97
N ILE A 367 15.04 -11.74 9.10
CA ILE A 367 14.38 -10.89 10.09
C ILE A 367 15.07 -10.98 11.44
N GLU A 368 14.94 -9.94 12.25
CA GLU A 368 15.38 -9.92 13.64
C GLU A 368 14.15 -9.89 14.57
N THR A 369 14.01 -10.87 15.45
CA THR A 369 12.93 -10.93 16.43
C THR A 369 13.39 -11.66 17.68
N ARG A 370 12.91 -11.20 18.84
CA ARG A 370 13.08 -11.91 20.12
C ARG A 370 11.85 -12.75 20.49
N GLN A 371 10.84 -12.78 19.63
CA GLN A 371 9.56 -13.45 19.84
C GLN A 371 9.47 -14.79 19.12
N TYR A 372 10.60 -15.40 18.74
CA TYR A 372 10.66 -16.64 17.97
C TYR A 372 9.73 -17.73 18.51
N ASP A 373 9.77 -17.99 19.82
CA ASP A 373 8.94 -19.04 20.44
C ASP A 373 7.43 -18.81 20.31
N LYS A 374 6.99 -17.56 20.19
CA LYS A 374 5.58 -17.21 19.98
C LYS A 374 5.20 -17.28 18.50
N LEU A 375 6.14 -16.95 17.61
CA LEU A 375 5.89 -16.77 16.19
C LEU A 375 6.17 -18.02 15.34
N LYS A 376 6.94 -19.00 15.86
CA LYS A 376 7.37 -20.18 15.09
C LYS A 376 6.22 -21.02 14.53
N ASP A 377 5.11 -21.11 15.23
CA ASP A 377 3.92 -21.87 14.82
C ASP A 377 2.81 -20.98 14.22
N GLN A 378 3.16 -19.75 13.83
CA GLN A 378 2.21 -18.75 13.35
C GLN A 378 2.47 -18.36 11.89
N ARG A 379 1.38 -18.00 11.20
CA ARG A 379 1.44 -17.23 9.96
C ARG A 379 1.80 -15.80 10.31
N VAL A 380 2.85 -15.26 9.70
CA VAL A 380 3.33 -13.90 9.97
C VAL A 380 3.48 -13.11 8.67
N ILE A 381 3.41 -11.79 8.79
CA ILE A 381 3.67 -10.85 7.71
C ILE A 381 5.03 -10.22 7.93
N VAL A 382 5.85 -10.17 6.87
CA VAL A 382 7.16 -9.52 6.85
C VAL A 382 7.22 -8.54 5.68
N SER A 383 7.88 -7.41 5.91
CA SER A 383 8.19 -6.41 4.88
C SER A 383 9.69 -6.39 4.60
N ILE A 384 10.07 -6.18 3.33
CA ILE A 384 11.48 -6.09 2.94
C ILE A 384 11.96 -4.64 3.07
N ASP A 385 13.05 -4.44 3.80
CA ASP A 385 13.65 -3.13 4.04
C ASP A 385 14.72 -2.80 2.99
N THR A 386 15.65 -3.75 2.80
CA THR A 386 16.80 -3.57 1.93
C THR A 386 17.44 -4.91 1.56
N TRP A 387 18.21 -4.93 0.48
CA TRP A 387 19.03 -6.08 0.13
C TRP A 387 20.48 -5.62 -0.08
N PRO A 388 21.32 -5.70 0.96
CA PRO A 388 22.73 -5.33 0.88
C PRO A 388 23.51 -6.27 -0.03
N ARG A 389 24.59 -5.76 -0.64
CA ARG A 389 25.45 -6.54 -1.54
C ARG A 389 26.20 -7.69 -0.85
N THR A 390 26.41 -7.58 0.45
CA THR A 390 27.09 -8.59 1.29
C THR A 390 26.16 -9.69 1.78
N SER A 391 24.83 -9.52 1.61
CA SER A 391 23.85 -10.43 2.19
C SER A 391 23.22 -11.33 1.13
N ARG A 392 23.27 -12.65 1.36
CA ARG A 392 22.60 -13.66 0.52
C ARG A 392 21.08 -13.47 0.44
N TYR A 393 20.48 -13.02 1.55
CA TYR A 393 19.03 -12.82 1.68
C TYR A 393 18.69 -11.33 1.88
N PRO A 394 17.54 -10.84 1.40
CA PRO A 394 17.03 -9.53 1.78
C PRO A 394 16.86 -9.43 3.30
N LEU A 395 17.05 -8.23 3.82
CA LEU A 395 16.74 -7.88 5.20
C LEU A 395 15.32 -7.32 5.26
N GLY A 396 14.57 -7.71 6.28
CA GLY A 396 13.22 -7.23 6.52
C GLY A 396 12.86 -7.22 7.99
N HIS A 397 11.67 -6.74 8.29
CA HIS A 397 11.12 -6.65 9.64
C HIS A 397 9.73 -7.30 9.72
N PHE A 398 9.35 -7.68 10.94
CA PHE A 398 8.06 -8.29 11.22
C PHE A 398 6.97 -7.22 11.26
N VAL A 399 5.84 -7.43 10.59
CA VAL A 399 4.72 -6.48 10.57
C VAL A 399 3.63 -6.89 11.56
N ARG A 400 3.12 -8.13 11.44
CA ARG A 400 2.08 -8.67 12.35
C ARG A 400 1.96 -10.19 12.22
N SER A 401 1.35 -10.79 13.23
CA SER A 401 0.91 -12.20 13.21
C SER A 401 -0.54 -12.29 12.75
N LEU A 402 -0.86 -13.31 11.95
CA LEU A 402 -2.18 -13.59 11.41
C LEU A 402 -2.94 -14.64 12.23
N GLY A 403 -2.22 -15.59 12.83
CA GLY A 403 -2.81 -16.71 13.56
C GLY A 403 -1.97 -17.98 13.45
N LYS A 404 -2.48 -19.10 13.96
CA LYS A 404 -1.73 -20.37 13.94
C LYS A 404 -1.72 -21.00 12.55
N ILE A 405 -0.64 -21.69 12.20
CA ILE A 405 -0.56 -22.43 10.94
C ILE A 405 -1.66 -23.50 10.90
N GLY A 406 -2.40 -23.59 9.79
CA GLY A 406 -3.52 -24.51 9.62
C GLY A 406 -4.86 -24.03 10.22
N GLU A 407 -4.87 -22.88 10.89
CA GLU A 407 -6.12 -22.25 11.32
C GLU A 407 -6.84 -21.61 10.12
N ARG A 408 -8.11 -21.97 9.92
CA ARG A 408 -8.88 -21.56 8.72
C ARG A 408 -8.90 -20.05 8.51
N GLU A 409 -9.12 -19.26 9.56
CA GLU A 409 -9.16 -17.79 9.44
C GLU A 409 -7.80 -17.22 9.04
N ALA A 410 -6.71 -17.75 9.60
CA ALA A 410 -5.35 -17.32 9.27
C ALA A 410 -4.97 -17.67 7.82
N GLU A 411 -5.27 -18.89 7.36
CA GLU A 411 -4.99 -19.32 5.98
C GLU A 411 -5.84 -18.53 4.95
N ASN A 412 -7.10 -18.25 5.26
CA ASN A 412 -7.95 -17.39 4.45
C ASN A 412 -7.36 -15.97 4.33
N GLU A 413 -6.91 -15.39 5.44
CA GLU A 413 -6.32 -14.06 5.45
C GLU A 413 -5.00 -14.00 4.67
N VAL A 414 -4.14 -15.03 4.78
CA VAL A 414 -2.92 -15.16 3.97
C VAL A 414 -3.25 -15.13 2.48
N ILE A 415 -4.22 -15.92 2.02
CA ILE A 415 -4.60 -15.99 0.60
C ILE A 415 -5.09 -14.62 0.11
N LEU A 416 -5.92 -13.94 0.90
CA LEU A 416 -6.46 -12.62 0.56
C LEU A 416 -5.34 -11.57 0.44
N LEU A 417 -4.39 -11.55 1.38
CA LEU A 417 -3.27 -10.61 1.36
C LEU A 417 -2.30 -10.88 0.21
N GLU A 418 -1.99 -12.15 -0.08
CA GLU A 418 -1.08 -12.51 -1.18
C GLU A 418 -1.62 -12.12 -2.56
N HIS A 419 -2.95 -12.06 -2.70
CA HIS A 419 -3.63 -11.66 -3.94
C HIS A 419 -4.13 -10.21 -3.92
N ASP A 420 -3.70 -9.41 -2.93
CA ASP A 420 -4.07 -8.00 -2.78
C ASP A 420 -5.60 -7.76 -2.79
N VAL A 421 -6.34 -8.67 -2.15
CA VAL A 421 -7.81 -8.58 -2.01
C VAL A 421 -8.16 -7.76 -0.77
N PRO A 422 -8.76 -6.56 -0.91
CA PRO A 422 -9.16 -5.75 0.23
C PRO A 422 -10.28 -6.44 1.01
N HIS A 423 -10.00 -6.82 2.26
CA HIS A 423 -10.92 -7.55 3.13
C HIS A 423 -11.14 -6.87 4.49
N SER A 424 -10.71 -5.61 4.59
CA SER A 424 -11.03 -4.73 5.72
C SER A 424 -12.52 -4.40 5.74
N LYS A 425 -13.00 -4.02 6.92
CA LYS A 425 -14.37 -3.50 7.08
C LYS A 425 -14.51 -2.20 6.30
N PHE A 426 -15.71 -1.95 5.79
CA PHE A 426 -16.06 -0.68 5.17
C PHE A 426 -15.90 0.46 6.19
N SER A 427 -15.37 1.60 5.74
CA SER A 427 -15.17 2.78 6.59
C SER A 427 -16.50 3.47 6.93
N ASP A 428 -16.49 4.29 7.99
CA ASP A 428 -17.66 5.08 8.38
C ASP A 428 -18.12 6.03 7.25
N GLU A 429 -17.20 6.52 6.42
CA GLU A 429 -17.52 7.35 5.26
C GLU A 429 -18.30 6.56 4.18
N VAL A 430 -17.94 5.29 3.96
CA VAL A 430 -18.66 4.39 3.06
C VAL A 430 -20.03 4.04 3.63
N LEU A 431 -20.08 3.69 4.92
CA LEU A 431 -21.34 3.37 5.61
C LEU A 431 -22.28 4.57 5.69
N GLY A 432 -21.75 5.79 5.81
CA GLY A 432 -22.52 7.03 5.78
C GLY A 432 -23.18 7.34 4.43
N CYS A 433 -22.76 6.67 3.35
CA CYS A 433 -23.42 6.76 2.03
C CYS A 433 -24.66 5.86 1.94
N LEU A 434 -24.84 4.93 2.88
CA LEU A 434 -25.95 3.99 2.84
C LEU A 434 -27.28 4.69 3.18
N PRO A 435 -28.40 4.25 2.58
CA PRO A 435 -29.70 4.62 3.08
C PRO A 435 -29.90 4.06 4.50
N LYS A 436 -30.86 4.62 5.23
CA LYS A 436 -31.25 4.06 6.53
C LYS A 436 -31.77 2.63 6.37
N GLU A 437 -31.56 1.77 7.35
CA GLU A 437 -32.03 0.37 7.31
C GLU A 437 -33.55 0.24 7.11
N THR A 438 -34.32 1.26 7.49
CA THR A 438 -35.78 1.33 7.32
C THR A 438 -36.22 1.90 5.97
N TRP A 439 -35.32 2.00 5.00
CA TRP A 439 -35.63 2.51 3.67
C TRP A 439 -36.66 1.60 2.97
N THR A 440 -37.65 2.24 2.36
CA THR A 440 -38.67 1.60 1.53
C THR A 440 -38.82 2.40 0.23
N ILE A 441 -39.33 1.74 -0.81
CA ILE A 441 -39.58 2.38 -2.11
C ILE A 441 -40.60 3.51 -1.92
N SER A 442 -40.24 4.71 -2.33
CA SER A 442 -41.07 5.90 -2.20
C SER A 442 -41.80 6.25 -3.49
N ALA A 443 -42.83 7.09 -3.40
CA ALA A 443 -43.56 7.58 -4.58
C ALA A 443 -42.64 8.25 -5.64
N ALA A 444 -41.55 8.88 -5.19
CA ALA A 444 -40.59 9.52 -6.09
C ALA A 444 -39.77 8.51 -6.90
N ASP A 445 -39.56 7.30 -6.36
CA ASP A 445 -38.74 6.27 -7.01
C ASP A 445 -39.43 5.65 -8.23
N PHE A 446 -40.76 5.74 -8.32
CA PHE A 446 -41.56 5.29 -9.46
C PHE A 446 -41.52 6.26 -10.64
N VAL A 447 -41.12 7.52 -10.44
CA VAL A 447 -41.16 8.54 -11.50
C VAL A 447 -40.14 8.20 -12.58
N GLY A 448 -40.63 7.98 -13.80
CA GLY A 448 -39.79 7.63 -14.96
C GLY A 448 -39.36 6.16 -15.02
N ARG A 449 -39.98 5.29 -14.20
CA ARG A 449 -39.80 3.83 -14.24
C ARG A 449 -41.00 3.13 -14.86
N LYS A 450 -40.77 1.99 -15.49
CA LYS A 450 -41.82 1.09 -15.97
C LYS A 450 -42.17 0.09 -14.88
N ASP A 451 -43.46 -0.09 -14.63
CA ASP A 451 -43.95 -1.08 -13.67
C ASP A 451 -44.05 -2.45 -14.35
N PHE A 452 -43.50 -3.47 -13.68
CA PHE A 452 -43.52 -4.87 -14.10
C PHE A 452 -43.98 -5.81 -12.96
N ARG A 453 -44.50 -5.25 -11.86
CA ARG A 453 -44.89 -6.04 -10.67
C ARG A 453 -46.06 -6.99 -10.92
N ASP A 454 -46.78 -6.80 -12.02
CA ASP A 454 -47.88 -7.65 -12.47
C ASP A 454 -47.41 -8.91 -13.23
N LEU A 455 -46.12 -9.00 -13.57
CA LEU A 455 -45.54 -10.12 -14.30
C LEU A 455 -45.01 -11.21 -13.38
N ASP A 456 -45.10 -12.46 -13.84
CA ASP A 456 -44.47 -13.62 -13.20
C ASP A 456 -42.96 -13.62 -13.48
N ILE A 457 -42.19 -13.05 -12.55
CA ILE A 457 -40.73 -12.96 -12.62
C ILE A 457 -40.11 -13.95 -11.61
N CYS A 458 -39.09 -14.71 -12.04
CA CYS A 458 -38.34 -15.63 -11.19
C CYS A 458 -36.82 -15.46 -11.35
N SER A 459 -36.06 -15.80 -10.31
CA SER A 459 -34.60 -15.93 -10.38
C SER A 459 -34.21 -17.41 -10.32
N VAL A 460 -33.04 -17.75 -10.87
CA VAL A 460 -32.50 -19.11 -10.87
C VAL A 460 -31.08 -19.08 -10.31
N ASP A 461 -30.98 -19.30 -9.00
CA ASP A 461 -29.74 -19.13 -8.25
C ASP A 461 -29.24 -20.43 -7.59
N PRO A 462 -27.93 -20.56 -7.32
CA PRO A 462 -27.40 -21.65 -6.52
C PRO A 462 -27.98 -21.68 -5.09
N PRO A 463 -28.02 -22.86 -4.44
CA PRO A 463 -28.45 -22.97 -3.05
C PRO A 463 -27.62 -22.07 -2.12
N GLY A 464 -28.31 -21.24 -1.32
CA GLY A 464 -27.68 -20.32 -0.36
C GLY A 464 -27.24 -18.97 -0.94
N CYS A 465 -27.57 -18.67 -2.20
CA CYS A 465 -27.40 -17.32 -2.77
C CYS A 465 -28.17 -16.27 -1.95
N THR A 466 -27.56 -15.11 -1.72
CA THR A 466 -28.21 -13.99 -0.99
C THR A 466 -28.22 -12.69 -1.77
N ASP A 467 -27.38 -12.61 -2.79
CA ASP A 467 -27.13 -11.51 -3.70
C ASP A 467 -27.67 -11.89 -5.09
N ILE A 468 -28.99 -11.82 -5.21
CA ILE A 468 -29.71 -12.16 -6.44
C ILE A 468 -29.63 -10.94 -7.35
N ASP A 469 -28.75 -11.01 -8.35
CA ASP A 469 -28.46 -9.90 -9.26
C ASP A 469 -29.42 -9.86 -10.46
N ASP A 470 -29.92 -11.03 -10.90
CA ASP A 470 -30.78 -11.17 -12.07
C ASP A 470 -32.08 -11.92 -11.79
N ALA A 471 -33.12 -11.53 -12.51
CA ALA A 471 -34.41 -12.21 -12.55
C ALA A 471 -34.97 -12.17 -13.97
N LEU A 472 -35.77 -13.17 -14.33
CA LEU A 472 -36.21 -13.41 -15.69
C LEU A 472 -37.73 -13.57 -15.76
N HIS A 473 -38.31 -13.18 -16.89
CA HIS A 473 -39.64 -13.61 -17.28
C HIS A 473 -39.68 -13.98 -18.76
N CYS A 474 -40.67 -14.79 -19.12
CA CYS A 474 -41.00 -15.11 -20.50
C CYS A 474 -42.52 -15.28 -20.61
N MET A 475 -43.16 -14.50 -21.49
CA MET A 475 -44.60 -14.59 -21.74
C MET A 475 -44.90 -14.63 -23.24
N PRO A 476 -45.91 -15.39 -23.69
CA PRO A 476 -46.37 -15.34 -25.08
C PRO A 476 -47.07 -14.01 -25.38
N LEU A 477 -46.98 -13.57 -26.63
CA LEU A 477 -47.68 -12.41 -27.17
C LEU A 477 -48.76 -12.86 -28.17
N ASP A 478 -49.79 -12.04 -28.37
CA ASP A 478 -50.94 -12.34 -29.24
C ASP A 478 -50.54 -12.57 -30.71
N ASN A 479 -49.40 -12.01 -31.15
CA ASN A 479 -48.87 -12.17 -32.50
C ASN A 479 -48.10 -13.49 -32.70
N GLY A 480 -48.02 -14.34 -31.68
CA GLY A 480 -47.28 -15.62 -31.72
C GLY A 480 -45.79 -15.50 -31.37
N ASN A 481 -45.28 -14.30 -31.08
CA ASN A 481 -43.95 -14.10 -30.52
C ASN A 481 -43.95 -14.24 -29.00
N PHE A 482 -42.78 -14.09 -28.39
CA PHE A 482 -42.59 -14.08 -26.94
C PHE A 482 -42.02 -12.73 -26.50
N GLN A 483 -42.46 -12.24 -25.35
CA GLN A 483 -41.78 -11.20 -24.61
C GLN A 483 -40.86 -11.87 -23.58
N VAL A 484 -39.57 -11.59 -23.67
CA VAL A 484 -38.53 -12.11 -22.77
C VAL A 484 -37.89 -10.93 -22.04
N GLY A 485 -37.90 -10.95 -20.72
CA GLY A 485 -37.28 -9.92 -19.89
C GLY A 485 -36.15 -10.47 -19.05
N VAL A 486 -35.05 -9.72 -19.02
CA VAL A 486 -33.98 -9.87 -18.04
C VAL A 486 -33.94 -8.60 -17.19
N HIS A 487 -34.13 -8.78 -15.89
CA HIS A 487 -34.20 -7.73 -14.89
C HIS A 487 -32.95 -7.81 -14.02
N ILE A 488 -32.16 -6.74 -14.02
CA ILE A 488 -30.90 -6.64 -13.28
C ILE A 488 -31.09 -5.70 -12.10
N ALA A 489 -30.57 -6.04 -10.92
CA ALA A 489 -30.60 -5.19 -9.73
C ALA A 489 -30.16 -3.73 -10.02
N ASP A 490 -30.97 -2.74 -9.66
CA ASP A 490 -30.66 -1.32 -9.94
C ASP A 490 -29.72 -0.70 -8.89
N VAL A 491 -28.49 -1.21 -8.83
CA VAL A 491 -27.44 -0.71 -7.92
C VAL A 491 -27.15 0.79 -8.15
N THR A 492 -27.32 1.27 -9.39
CA THR A 492 -27.10 2.68 -9.75
C THR A 492 -28.08 3.65 -9.08
N HIS A 493 -29.20 3.14 -8.55
CA HIS A 493 -30.09 3.94 -7.73
C HIS A 493 -29.41 4.36 -6.41
N PHE A 494 -28.66 3.45 -5.78
CA PHE A 494 -28.05 3.65 -4.46
C PHE A 494 -26.60 4.13 -4.52
N VAL A 495 -25.80 3.63 -5.47
CA VAL A 495 -24.39 3.99 -5.61
C VAL A 495 -24.26 5.10 -6.66
N LYS A 496 -23.78 6.29 -6.23
CA LYS A 496 -23.62 7.46 -7.12
C LYS A 496 -22.14 7.74 -7.42
N PRO A 497 -21.81 8.17 -8.65
CA PRO A 497 -20.42 8.46 -9.02
C PRO A 497 -19.74 9.46 -8.10
N GLY A 498 -18.50 9.17 -7.71
CA GLY A 498 -17.65 10.03 -6.88
C GLY A 498 -17.97 10.01 -5.38
N THR A 499 -18.93 9.19 -4.94
CA THR A 499 -19.19 8.96 -3.51
C THR A 499 -18.14 8.00 -2.89
N ALA A 500 -18.01 7.99 -1.56
CA ALA A 500 -17.06 7.10 -0.89
C ALA A 500 -17.34 5.61 -1.19
N ILE A 501 -18.62 5.22 -1.23
CA ILE A 501 -19.02 3.86 -1.59
C ILE A 501 -18.67 3.49 -3.04
N ASP A 502 -18.77 4.42 -3.99
CA ASP A 502 -18.36 4.22 -5.38
C ASP A 502 -16.84 4.04 -5.51
N LEU A 503 -16.07 4.88 -4.82
CA LEU A 503 -14.60 4.78 -4.81
C LEU A 503 -14.10 3.49 -4.13
N GLU A 504 -14.77 3.02 -3.09
CA GLU A 504 -14.45 1.76 -2.42
C GLU A 504 -14.85 0.55 -3.29
N ALA A 505 -16.04 0.56 -3.87
CA ALA A 505 -16.49 -0.47 -4.79
C ALA A 505 -15.56 -0.58 -6.02
N SER A 506 -15.14 0.57 -6.58
CA SER A 506 -14.16 0.61 -7.67
C SER A 506 -12.78 0.06 -7.26
N GLN A 507 -12.36 0.23 -6.00
CA GLN A 507 -11.09 -0.32 -5.50
C GLN A 507 -11.18 -1.83 -5.31
N ARG A 508 -12.30 -2.34 -4.80
CA ARG A 508 -12.54 -3.79 -4.65
C ARG A 508 -12.78 -4.47 -6.00
N ALA A 509 -13.38 -3.75 -6.95
CA ALA A 509 -13.73 -4.12 -8.31
C ALA A 509 -14.71 -5.30 -8.47
N THR A 510 -14.62 -6.32 -7.63
CA THR A 510 -15.46 -7.51 -7.65
C THR A 510 -15.64 -8.10 -6.25
N THR A 511 -16.71 -8.86 -6.06
CA THR A 511 -16.90 -9.69 -4.86
C THR A 511 -16.04 -10.95 -4.99
N VAL A 512 -15.21 -11.24 -3.98
CA VAL A 512 -14.34 -12.43 -3.99
C VAL A 512 -14.98 -13.55 -3.19
N TYR A 513 -15.15 -14.71 -3.83
CA TYR A 513 -15.75 -15.91 -3.24
C TYR A 513 -14.66 -16.91 -2.84
N LEU A 514 -14.63 -17.24 -1.54
CA LEU A 514 -13.84 -18.33 -0.97
C LEU A 514 -14.77 -19.46 -0.56
N THR A 515 -14.22 -20.65 -0.29
CA THR A 515 -14.98 -21.87 0.05
C THR A 515 -15.86 -21.76 1.30
N GLY A 516 -15.70 -20.74 2.14
CA GLY A 516 -16.56 -20.49 3.30
C GLY A 516 -16.69 -19.02 3.68
N ARG A 517 -16.29 -18.10 2.79
CA ARG A 517 -16.33 -16.65 3.05
C ARG A 517 -16.54 -15.90 1.75
N ARG A 518 -17.39 -14.89 1.77
CA ARG A 518 -17.57 -13.93 0.69
C ARG A 518 -16.99 -12.59 1.13
N ILE A 519 -16.20 -11.95 0.27
CA ILE A 519 -15.66 -10.60 0.49
C ILE A 519 -16.43 -9.66 -0.40
N ASP A 520 -17.38 -8.94 0.19
CA ASP A 520 -18.32 -8.10 -0.56
C ASP A 520 -17.64 -6.89 -1.21
N MET A 521 -18.05 -6.59 -2.44
CA MET A 521 -17.70 -5.36 -3.15
C MET A 521 -18.39 -4.13 -2.54
N VAL A 522 -19.65 -4.28 -2.11
CA VAL A 522 -20.47 -3.22 -1.50
C VAL A 522 -21.04 -3.71 -0.15
N PRO A 523 -21.41 -2.82 0.79
CA PRO A 523 -21.92 -3.24 2.08
C PRO A 523 -23.14 -4.17 1.99
N GLY A 524 -23.24 -5.10 2.93
CA GLY A 524 -24.28 -6.15 2.95
C GLY A 524 -25.71 -5.63 2.90
N LEU A 525 -25.98 -4.42 3.42
CA LEU A 525 -27.30 -3.78 3.30
C LEU A 525 -27.72 -3.57 1.84
N LEU A 526 -26.79 -3.25 0.94
CA LEU A 526 -27.08 -3.16 -0.48
C LEU A 526 -27.02 -4.53 -1.15
N SER A 527 -25.92 -5.27 -0.96
CA SER A 527 -25.67 -6.52 -1.69
C SER A 527 -26.69 -7.62 -1.37
N SER A 528 -26.99 -7.87 -0.10
CA SER A 528 -27.83 -9.00 0.32
C SER A 528 -29.26 -8.60 0.69
N ASN A 529 -29.61 -7.32 0.57
CA ASN A 529 -30.96 -6.83 0.88
C ASN A 529 -31.47 -5.86 -0.19
N LEU A 530 -31.08 -4.58 -0.16
CA LEU A 530 -31.78 -3.53 -0.92
C LEU A 530 -31.73 -3.74 -2.44
N CYS A 531 -30.59 -4.17 -2.98
CA CYS A 531 -30.42 -4.42 -4.40
C CYS A 531 -30.80 -5.85 -4.82
N SER A 532 -30.71 -6.82 -3.90
CA SER A 532 -31.01 -8.22 -4.17
C SER A 532 -32.48 -8.40 -4.58
N LEU A 533 -32.74 -9.06 -5.71
CA LEU A 533 -34.08 -9.27 -6.27
C LEU A 533 -34.84 -10.40 -5.54
N ARG A 534 -35.06 -10.22 -4.24
CA ARG A 534 -35.69 -11.21 -3.36
C ARG A 534 -37.16 -11.45 -3.72
N GLY A 535 -37.55 -12.72 -3.78
CA GLY A 535 -38.92 -13.12 -4.08
C GLY A 535 -39.93 -12.64 -3.01
N GLY A 536 -41.10 -12.19 -3.48
CA GLY A 536 -42.19 -11.70 -2.62
C GLY A 536 -42.02 -10.28 -2.09
N GLU A 537 -40.97 -9.57 -2.51
CA GLU A 537 -40.68 -8.19 -2.10
C GLU A 537 -40.58 -7.28 -3.33
N GLU A 538 -41.01 -6.02 -3.20
CA GLU A 538 -40.84 -5.03 -4.28
C GLU A 538 -39.38 -4.57 -4.38
N ARG A 539 -38.81 -4.62 -5.59
CA ARG A 539 -37.40 -4.30 -5.84
C ARG A 539 -37.22 -3.43 -7.07
N LEU A 540 -36.23 -2.53 -7.00
CA LEU A 540 -35.86 -1.67 -8.13
C LEU A 540 -34.91 -2.43 -9.06
N ALA A 541 -35.22 -2.43 -10.36
CA ALA A 541 -34.42 -3.12 -11.38
C ALA A 541 -34.17 -2.23 -12.60
N PHE A 542 -33.17 -2.60 -13.38
CA PHE A 542 -33.00 -2.19 -14.76
C PHE A 542 -33.41 -3.37 -15.64
N SER A 543 -34.35 -3.15 -16.55
CA SER A 543 -34.94 -4.22 -17.35
C SER A 543 -34.52 -4.09 -18.81
N CYS A 544 -34.02 -5.18 -19.37
CA CYS A 544 -33.91 -5.38 -20.80
C CYS A 544 -35.03 -6.32 -21.23
N VAL A 545 -35.91 -5.82 -22.11
CA VAL A 545 -37.07 -6.56 -22.59
C VAL A 545 -36.96 -6.71 -24.10
N TRP A 546 -37.06 -7.95 -24.57
CA TRP A 546 -37.05 -8.32 -25.97
C TRP A 546 -38.40 -8.86 -26.40
N GLU A 547 -38.74 -8.59 -27.65
CA GLU A 547 -39.69 -9.40 -28.40
C GLU A 547 -38.89 -10.39 -29.24
N MET A 548 -39.17 -11.69 -29.10
CA MET A 548 -38.45 -12.77 -29.76
C MET A 548 -39.40 -13.71 -30.49
N THR A 549 -38.99 -14.20 -31.66
CA THR A 549 -39.73 -15.24 -32.38
C THR A 549 -39.62 -16.60 -31.66
N PRO A 550 -40.45 -17.61 -32.00
CA PRO A 550 -40.29 -18.97 -31.50
C PRO A 550 -38.93 -19.61 -31.82
N ASN A 551 -38.18 -19.06 -32.79
CA ASN A 551 -36.83 -19.51 -33.16
C ASN A 551 -35.73 -18.74 -32.41
N ALA A 552 -36.09 -17.93 -31.41
CA ALA A 552 -35.21 -17.05 -30.63
C ALA A 552 -34.54 -15.92 -31.44
N ASP A 553 -35.14 -15.51 -32.57
CA ASP A 553 -34.70 -14.32 -33.29
C ASP A 553 -35.25 -13.06 -32.59
N ILE A 554 -34.37 -12.08 -32.32
CA ILE A 554 -34.78 -10.80 -31.71
C ILE A 554 -35.47 -9.94 -32.77
N VAL A 555 -36.73 -9.57 -32.49
CA VAL A 555 -37.53 -8.67 -33.31
C VAL A 555 -37.38 -7.23 -32.84
N ASN A 556 -37.44 -7.01 -31.52
CA ASN A 556 -37.34 -5.68 -30.92
C ASN A 556 -36.67 -5.76 -29.55
N SER A 557 -36.07 -4.65 -29.10
CA SER A 557 -35.46 -4.50 -27.78
C SER A 557 -35.83 -3.18 -27.12
N THR A 558 -36.08 -3.22 -25.81
CA THR A 558 -36.37 -2.06 -24.98
C THR A 558 -35.53 -2.10 -23.71
N TYR A 559 -34.99 -0.96 -23.30
CA TYR A 559 -34.17 -0.81 -22.10
C TYR A 559 -34.83 0.24 -21.20
N THR A 560 -35.21 -0.13 -19.99
CA THR A 560 -35.93 0.76 -19.06
C THR A 560 -35.54 0.50 -17.62
N LYS A 561 -35.71 1.53 -16.80
CA LYS A 561 -35.72 1.42 -15.34
C LYS A 561 -37.11 1.13 -14.80
#